data_AF-A0A7J2INS8-F1
#
_entry.id   AF-A0A7J2INS8-F1
#
_cell.length_a   1.000
_cell.length_b   1.000
_cell.length_c   1.000
_cell.angle_alpha   90.00
_cell.angle_beta   90.00
_cell.angle_gamma   90.00
#
_symmetry.space_group_name_H-M   'P 1'
#
loop_
_entity.id
_entity.type
_entity.pdbx_description
1 polymer ?
#
loop_
_entity_poly.entity_id
_entity_poly.type
_entity_poly.pdbx_seq_one_letter_code
_entity_poly.pdbx_strand_id
1 'polypeptide(L)'
;MVIERDLCAKCKGSRRLCGRPKCPILVRITALKSLSPKLENVDNLFGSSPPSVLVGEWGYPRIRLGGLVPPEVGVKASFFDNPVEWIERKVSLDEIIK
;
A
#
# COMPACT_ATOMS: atom_id res chain seq x y z
N MET A 1 10.60 4.84 21.98
CA MET A 1 9.49 5.81 22.14
C MET A 1 8.18 5.07 21.97
N VAL A 2 7.43 4.85 23.05
CA VAL A 2 6.12 4.18 22.99
C VAL A 2 5.06 5.25 22.75
N ILE A 3 4.38 5.19 21.61
CA ILE A 3 3.34 6.15 21.25
C ILE A 3 1.99 5.54 21.63
N GLU A 4 1.21 6.28 22.41
CA GLU A 4 -0.14 5.89 22.81
C GLU A 4 -1.00 5.67 21.56
N ARG A 5 -1.61 4.48 21.42
CA ARG A 5 -2.34 4.08 20.20
C ARG A 5 -3.49 5.04 19.86
N ASP A 6 -4.08 5.65 20.89
CA ASP A 6 -5.22 6.54 20.79
C ASP A 6 -4.91 7.90 20.17
N LEU A 7 -3.63 8.33 20.18
CA LEU A 7 -3.23 9.62 19.61
C LEU A 7 -3.49 9.69 18.10
N CYS A 8 -3.28 8.59 17.37
CA CYS A 8 -3.58 8.52 15.95
C CYS A 8 -5.09 8.64 15.68
N ALA A 9 -5.92 7.98 16.50
CA ALA A 9 -7.38 8.03 16.39
C ALA A 9 -7.93 9.43 16.71
N LYS A 10 -7.34 10.13 17.68
CA LYS A 10 -7.71 11.52 18.05
C LYS A 10 -7.28 12.53 16.99
N CYS A 11 -6.04 12.45 16.50
CA CYS A 11 -5.52 13.45 15.56
C CYS A 11 -5.95 13.21 14.10
N LYS A 12 -6.18 11.97 13.68
CA LYS A 12 -6.51 11.59 12.29
C LYS A 12 -5.59 12.22 11.23
N GLY A 13 -4.35 12.53 11.60
CA GLY A 13 -3.38 13.21 10.74
C GLY A 13 -3.46 14.75 10.70
N SER A 14 -4.51 15.39 11.22
CA SER A 14 -4.67 16.86 11.15
C SER A 14 -3.77 17.62 12.14
N ARG A 15 -3.58 17.08 13.35
CA ARG A 15 -2.86 17.75 14.45
C ARG A 15 -1.46 17.21 14.75
N ARG A 16 -1.02 16.15 14.06
CA ARG A 16 0.31 15.50 14.21
C ARG A 16 0.77 15.23 15.66
N LEU A 17 -0.14 14.86 16.55
CA LEU A 17 0.13 14.69 17.99
C LEU A 17 1.15 13.59 18.33
N CYS A 18 1.40 12.64 17.42
CA CYS A 18 2.33 11.52 17.66
C CYS A 18 3.81 11.86 17.44
N GLY A 19 4.14 13.05 16.91
CA GLY A 19 5.52 13.50 16.69
C GLY A 19 6.34 12.70 15.66
N ARG A 20 5.73 11.75 14.93
CA ARG A 20 6.42 10.97 13.90
C ARG A 20 6.87 11.88 12.75
N PRO A 21 8.03 11.59 12.11
CA PRO A 21 8.50 12.36 10.95
C PRO A 21 7.50 12.32 9.79
N LYS A 22 6.81 11.18 9.60
CA LYS A 22 5.70 11.02 8.66
C LYS A 22 4.47 10.44 9.36
N CYS A 23 3.29 10.98 9.04
CA CYS A 23 2.02 10.45 9.54
C CYS A 23 1.52 9.32 8.62
N PRO A 24 1.35 8.08 9.11
CA PRO A 24 0.95 6.94 8.27
C PRO A 24 -0.44 7.13 7.64
N ILE A 25 -1.35 7.81 8.35
CA ILE A 25 -2.70 8.13 7.84
C ILE A 25 -2.62 9.04 6.62
N LEU A 26 -1.82 10.12 6.72
CA LEU A 26 -1.65 11.06 5.61
C LEU A 26 -0.94 10.41 4.43
N VAL A 27 0.09 9.60 4.65
CA VAL A 27 0.78 8.85 3.58
C VAL A 27 -0.21 7.99 2.81
N ARG A 28 -1.03 7.20 3.51
CA ARG A 28 -2.08 6.37 2.87
C ARG A 28 -3.09 7.19 2.07
N ILE A 29 -3.60 8.29 2.65
CA ILE A 29 -4.57 9.15 1.95
C ILE A 29 -3.96 9.76 0.70
N THR A 30 -2.71 10.19 0.77
CA THR A 30 -2.02 10.83 -0.35
C THR A 30 -1.78 9.83 -1.48
N ALA A 31 -1.39 8.60 -1.15
CA ALA A 31 -1.24 7.51 -2.11
C ALA A 31 -2.57 7.12 -2.77
N LEU A 32 -3.67 7.04 -2.02
CA LEU A 32 -4.98 6.77 -2.59
C LEU A 32 -5.45 7.92 -3.50
N LYS A 33 -5.25 9.17 -3.08
CA LYS A 33 -5.65 10.35 -3.86
C LYS A 33 -4.88 10.46 -5.18
N SER A 34 -3.62 10.03 -5.23
CA SER A 34 -2.85 10.02 -6.48
C SER A 34 -3.26 8.89 -7.43
N LEU A 35 -3.88 7.82 -6.92
CA LEU A 35 -4.36 6.68 -7.70
C LEU A 35 -5.80 6.84 -8.19
N SER A 36 -6.70 7.44 -7.40
CA SER A 36 -8.12 7.62 -7.76
C SER A 36 -8.36 8.14 -9.19
N PRO A 37 -7.78 9.28 -9.63
CA PRO A 37 -8.04 9.79 -10.98
C PRO A 37 -7.48 8.90 -12.09
N LYS A 38 -6.47 8.06 -11.78
CA LYS A 38 -5.90 7.11 -12.73
C LYS A 38 -6.78 5.87 -12.92
N LEU A 39 -7.76 5.66 -12.05
CA LEU A 39 -8.62 4.47 -12.05
C LEU A 39 -10.09 4.78 -12.39
N GLU A 40 -10.51 6.04 -12.29
CA GLU A 40 -11.92 6.46 -12.45
C GLU A 40 -12.55 6.09 -13.80
N ASN A 41 -11.77 6.03 -14.89
CA ASN A 41 -12.26 5.70 -16.24
C ASN A 41 -11.44 4.58 -16.91
N VAL A 42 -10.94 3.63 -16.12
CA VAL A 42 -10.13 2.53 -16.62
C VAL A 42 -10.96 1.26 -16.69
N ASP A 43 -11.32 0.87 -17.92
CA ASP A 43 -12.04 -0.39 -18.17
C ASP A 43 -11.11 -1.61 -18.14
N ASN A 44 -9.81 -1.39 -18.39
CA ASN A 44 -8.80 -2.45 -18.44
C ASN A 44 -7.57 -2.05 -17.62
N LEU A 45 -7.29 -2.81 -16.56
CA LEU A 45 -6.11 -2.61 -15.71
C LEU A 45 -5.06 -3.67 -16.06
N PHE A 46 -3.88 -3.22 -16.49
CA PHE A 46 -2.76 -4.10 -16.84
C PHE A 46 -1.65 -4.03 -15.78
N GLY A 47 -1.13 -5.20 -15.41
CA GLY A 47 0.00 -5.35 -14.50
C GLY A 47 0.85 -6.54 -14.91
N SER A 48 2.17 -6.42 -14.81
CA SER A 48 3.09 -7.52 -15.14
C SER A 48 3.27 -8.47 -13.97
N SER A 49 3.16 -9.79 -14.21
CA SER A 49 3.47 -10.82 -13.22
C SER A 49 4.98 -10.95 -12.96
N PRO A 50 5.42 -11.23 -11.72
CA PRO A 50 4.60 -11.41 -10.50
C PRO A 50 4.03 -10.08 -9.98
N PRO A 51 2.72 -10.05 -9.70
CA PRO A 51 2.33 -9.73 -8.34
C PRO A 51 1.30 -10.73 -7.79
N SER A 52 1.25 -10.84 -6.48
CA SER A 52 0.39 -11.78 -5.76
C SER A 52 -1.10 -11.47 -5.90
N VAL A 53 -1.92 -12.39 -5.40
CA VAL A 53 -3.38 -12.24 -5.34
C VAL A 53 -3.77 -11.71 -3.96
N LEU A 54 -4.57 -10.66 -3.94
CA LEU A 54 -5.23 -10.16 -2.73
C LEU A 54 -6.42 -11.07 -2.39
N VAL A 55 -6.37 -11.66 -1.20
CA VAL A 55 -7.44 -12.51 -0.66
C VAL A 55 -8.25 -11.71 0.38
N GLY A 56 -9.53 -11.47 0.10
CA GLY A 56 -10.43 -10.80 1.05
C GLY A 56 -11.09 -11.78 2.03
N GLU A 57 -11.48 -11.29 3.21
CA GLU A 57 -12.21 -12.06 4.22
C GLU A 57 -13.75 -11.94 4.10
N TRP A 58 -14.22 -10.88 3.44
CA TRP A 58 -15.64 -10.57 3.34
C TRP A 58 -16.39 -11.64 2.53
N GLY A 59 -17.44 -12.22 3.12
CA GLY A 59 -18.33 -13.19 2.46
C GLY A 59 -17.94 -14.66 2.63
N TYR A 60 -16.97 -14.99 3.50
CA TYR A 60 -16.56 -16.38 3.76
C TYR A 60 -17.77 -17.33 4.00
N PRO A 61 -17.80 -18.53 3.37
CA PRO A 61 -16.72 -19.15 2.58
C PRO A 61 -16.60 -18.65 1.13
N ARG A 62 -17.55 -17.87 0.61
CA ARG A 62 -17.49 -17.29 -0.75
C ARG A 62 -16.77 -15.94 -0.72
N ILE A 63 -15.44 -16.01 -0.68
CA ILE A 63 -14.55 -14.86 -0.64
C ILE A 63 -14.31 -14.24 -2.01
N ARG A 64 -13.93 -12.95 -2.02
CA ARG A 64 -13.51 -12.22 -3.22
C ARG A 64 -11.99 -12.25 -3.35
N LEU A 65 -11.50 -12.48 -4.55
CA LEU A 65 -10.09 -12.41 -4.92
C LEU A 65 -9.87 -11.22 -5.86
N GLY A 66 -8.73 -10.55 -5.75
CA GLY A 66 -8.32 -9.51 -6.68
C GLY A 66 -6.84 -9.62 -7.01
N GLY A 67 -6.45 -9.41 -8.26
CA GLY A 67 -5.03 -9.30 -8.61
C GLY A 67 -4.42 -8.04 -8.01
N LEU A 68 -3.23 -8.13 -7.44
CA LEU A 68 -2.43 -6.95 -7.20
C LEU A 68 -1.89 -6.44 -8.54
N VAL A 69 -1.66 -5.12 -8.64
CA VAL A 69 -1.12 -4.51 -9.85
C VAL A 69 0.10 -3.69 -9.44
N PRO A 70 1.31 -4.02 -9.95
CA PRO A 70 2.50 -3.29 -9.57
C PRO A 70 2.51 -1.94 -10.29
N PRO A 71 3.16 -0.91 -9.73
CA PRO A 71 3.27 0.40 -10.37
C PRO A 71 4.19 0.36 -11.62
N GLU A 72 5.01 -0.68 -11.76
CA GLU A 72 5.92 -0.87 -12.90
C GLU A 72 5.52 -2.08 -13.76
N VAL A 73 5.81 -1.97 -15.06
CA VAL A 73 5.57 -3.01 -16.07
C VAL A 73 6.90 -3.67 -16.46
N GLY A 74 6.87 -4.98 -16.72
CA GLY A 74 8.03 -5.77 -17.11
C GLY A 74 8.76 -6.43 -15.94
N VAL A 75 10.03 -6.78 -16.15
CA VAL A 75 10.82 -7.61 -15.20
C VAL A 75 10.94 -6.98 -13.81
N LYS A 76 10.91 -5.64 -13.73
CA LYS A 76 11.01 -4.89 -12.47
C LYS A 76 9.78 -5.05 -11.57
N ALA A 77 8.64 -5.51 -12.10
CA ALA A 77 7.43 -5.78 -11.32
C ALA A 77 7.67 -6.80 -10.20
N SER A 78 8.55 -7.78 -10.45
CA SER A 78 8.91 -8.83 -9.48
C SER A 78 9.43 -8.28 -8.15
N PHE A 79 10.06 -7.11 -8.16
CA PHE A 79 10.52 -6.44 -6.94
C PHE A 79 9.37 -6.14 -5.98
N PHE A 80 8.19 -5.77 -6.49
CA PHE A 80 7.03 -5.39 -5.67
C PHE A 80 6.31 -6.57 -5.00
N ASP A 81 6.77 -7.79 -5.25
CA ASP A 81 6.25 -9.01 -4.63
C ASP A 81 7.38 -9.91 -4.08
N ASN A 82 8.53 -9.33 -3.75
CA ASN A 82 9.71 -10.05 -3.28
C ASN A 82 10.13 -9.64 -1.84
N PRO A 83 9.47 -10.17 -0.80
CA PRO A 83 9.78 -9.81 0.57
C PRO A 83 11.19 -10.23 1.01
N VAL A 84 11.75 -11.28 0.40
CA VAL A 84 13.12 -11.74 0.71
C VAL A 84 14.12 -10.67 0.27
N GLU A 85 14.00 -10.18 -0.97
CA GLU A 85 14.87 -9.13 -1.49
C GLU A 85 14.77 -7.84 -0.69
N TRP A 86 13.57 -7.46 -0.22
CA TRP A 86 13.40 -6.26 0.62
C TRP A 86 14.20 -6.34 1.92
N ILE A 87 14.18 -7.52 2.55
CA ILE A 87 14.90 -7.78 3.80
C ILE A 87 16.40 -7.77 3.55
N GLU A 88 16.88 -8.48 2.53
CA GLU A 88 18.29 -8.57 2.19
C GLU A 88 18.91 -7.22 1.84
N ARG A 89 18.21 -6.42 1.02
CA ARG A 89 18.66 -5.09 0.59
C ARG A 89 18.37 -3.99 1.62
N LYS A 90 17.71 -4.31 2.74
CA LYS A 90 17.27 -3.36 3.78
C LYS A 90 16.48 -2.19 3.19
N VAL A 91 15.57 -2.52 2.27
CA VAL A 91 14.74 -1.56 1.54
C VAL A 91 13.86 -0.78 2.52
N SER A 92 13.79 0.54 2.34
CA SER A 92 12.94 1.38 3.18
C SER A 92 11.46 1.18 2.83
N LEU A 93 10.58 1.33 3.81
CA LEU A 93 9.12 1.20 3.59
C LEU A 93 8.60 2.19 2.53
N ASP A 94 9.20 3.38 2.44
CA ASP A 94 8.86 4.40 1.45
C ASP A 94 9.18 3.96 0.01
N GLU A 95 10.16 3.07 -0.18
CA GLU A 95 10.54 2.54 -1.49
C GLU A 95 9.62 1.40 -1.94
N ILE A 96 9.09 0.62 -1.00
CA ILE A 96 8.14 -0.47 -1.26
C ILE A 96 6.74 0.07 -1.59
N ILE A 97 6.29 1.13 -0.91
CA ILE A 97 4.91 1.68 -1.01
C ILE A 97 4.72 2.63 -2.22
N LYS A 98 5.76 2.83 -3.04
CA LYS A 98 5.79 3.82 -4.13
C LYS A 98 4.56 3.82 -5.04
#